data_AF-A0A9P6I7G9-F1
#
_entry.id   AF-A0A9P6I7G9-F1
#
_cell.length_a   1.000
_cell.length_b   1.000
_cell.length_c   1.000
_cell.angle_alpha   90.00
_cell.angle_beta   90.00
_cell.angle_gamma   90.00
#
_symmetry.space_group_name_H-M   'P 1'
#
loop_
_entity.id
_entity.type
_entity.pdbx_description
1 polymer ?
#
loop_
_entity_poly.entity_id
_entity_poly.type
_entity_poly.pdbx_seq_one_letter_code
_entity_poly.pdbx_strand_id
1 'polypeptide(L)'
;MPITTRRTLEPSAAIDESYRYQPLNTDRPAFRLLRLRKGYWTPIECDILHESLDQPTQPYEALSYTWGNPDRNQRISVNGSTLAITSSLLWTLIHLRYKDEDRILWIDGICIDQTNLVERGHQVQQMGDIYRSAERVIFWLGRATDQIAILMHSIQLFEEESNSHECSDWKLNDPRWATLWEKVQSKLQVRYQELLWTQERGLKTFKRTFGPDLLRYKYCLVASFRTHASTSRYPD
;
A
#
# COMPACT_ATOMS: atom_id res chain seq x y z
N MET A 1 18.70 -50.68 -35.21
CA MET A 1 17.91 -49.49 -34.82
C MET A 1 18.51 -48.95 -33.53
N PRO A 2 19.00 -47.70 -33.50
CA PRO A 2 19.69 -47.17 -32.33
C PRO A 2 18.68 -46.71 -31.27
N ILE A 3 18.98 -47.02 -30.01
CA ILE A 3 18.22 -46.61 -28.84
C ILE A 3 18.57 -45.14 -28.58
N THR A 4 17.60 -44.25 -28.77
CA THR A 4 17.73 -42.82 -28.51
C THR A 4 17.87 -42.58 -27.01
N THR A 5 19.07 -42.19 -26.58
CA THR A 5 19.35 -41.71 -25.22
C THR A 5 18.46 -40.50 -24.92
N ARG A 6 17.56 -40.64 -23.93
CA ARG A 6 16.80 -39.52 -23.37
C ARG A 6 17.78 -38.51 -22.78
N ARG A 7 17.81 -37.33 -23.38
CA ARG A 7 18.52 -36.15 -22.87
C ARG A 7 17.78 -35.70 -21.60
N THR A 8 18.33 -36.04 -20.44
CA THR A 8 17.85 -35.51 -19.16
C THR A 8 18.11 -34.01 -19.19
N LEU A 9 17.05 -33.21 -19.24
CA LEU A 9 17.13 -31.77 -19.01
C LEU A 9 17.57 -31.58 -17.55
N GLU A 10 18.79 -31.08 -17.35
CA GLU A 10 19.23 -30.65 -16.03
C GLU A 10 18.34 -29.49 -15.55
N PRO A 11 17.93 -29.46 -14.27
CA PRO A 11 17.19 -28.34 -13.74
C PRO A 11 18.10 -27.11 -13.81
N SER A 12 17.67 -26.07 -14.52
CA SER A 12 18.28 -24.74 -14.47
C SER A 12 18.51 -24.37 -13.00
N ALA A 13 19.77 -24.22 -12.61
CA ALA A 13 20.17 -23.81 -11.27
C ALA A 13 19.46 -22.49 -10.92
N ALA A 14 18.39 -22.57 -10.12
CA ALA A 14 17.76 -21.41 -9.54
C ALA A 14 18.77 -20.80 -8.55
N ILE A 15 19.22 -19.60 -8.87
CA ILE A 15 20.19 -18.85 -8.08
C ILE A 15 19.48 -18.43 -6.79
N ASP A 16 19.68 -19.17 -5.69
CA ASP A 16 19.13 -18.92 -4.34
C ASP A 16 20.00 -17.93 -3.56
N GLU A 17 20.47 -16.86 -4.20
CA GLU A 17 21.24 -15.83 -3.49
C GLU A 17 20.29 -14.89 -2.74
N SER A 18 20.46 -14.76 -1.42
CA SER A 18 19.70 -13.79 -0.61
C SER A 18 20.07 -12.36 -1.02
N TYR A 19 19.06 -11.55 -1.25
CA TYR A 19 19.22 -10.12 -1.48
C TYR A 19 19.94 -9.46 -0.30
N ARG A 20 20.88 -8.57 -0.62
CA ARG A 20 21.62 -7.74 0.35
C ARG A 20 21.43 -6.28 0.01
N TYR A 21 21.03 -5.49 1.00
CA TYR A 21 20.91 -4.05 0.83
C TYR A 21 22.27 -3.40 0.63
N GLN A 22 22.36 -2.52 -0.36
CA GLN A 22 23.46 -1.56 -0.45
C GLN A 22 23.17 -0.43 0.55
N PRO A 23 24.07 -0.13 1.51
CA PRO A 23 23.81 0.89 2.54
C PRO A 23 23.43 2.25 1.95
N LEU A 24 22.45 2.93 2.56
CA LEU A 24 22.16 4.32 2.21
C LEU A 24 23.24 5.25 2.76
N ASN A 25 23.56 6.31 2.00
CA ASN A 25 24.35 7.41 2.51
C ASN A 25 23.46 8.28 3.42
N THR A 26 23.72 8.24 4.72
CA THR A 26 22.95 8.97 5.75
C THR A 26 23.33 10.45 5.89
N ASP A 27 24.35 10.92 5.17
CA ASP A 27 24.72 12.35 5.13
C ASP A 27 23.86 13.13 4.12
N ARG A 28 23.01 12.44 3.37
CA ARG A 28 22.08 13.00 2.39
C ARG A 28 20.69 12.42 2.62
N PRO A 29 19.62 13.05 2.11
CA PRO A 29 18.28 12.50 2.23
C PRO A 29 18.02 11.39 1.20
N ALA A 30 18.91 10.39 1.19
CA ALA A 30 18.84 9.24 0.33
C ALA A 30 17.79 8.26 0.84
N PHE A 31 17.04 7.65 -0.09
CA PHE A 31 16.04 6.64 0.20
C PHE A 31 15.97 5.64 -0.95
N ARG A 32 15.18 4.58 -0.79
CA ARG A 32 14.97 3.58 -1.85
C ARG A 32 13.55 3.58 -2.34
N LEU A 33 13.36 3.31 -3.63
CA LEU A 33 12.08 2.98 -4.22
C LEU A 33 12.08 1.53 -4.68
N LEU A 34 10.89 0.93 -4.66
CA LEU A 34 10.61 -0.38 -5.22
C LEU A 34 9.95 -0.20 -6.59
N ARG A 35 10.61 -0.64 -7.66
CA ARG A 35 9.95 -0.86 -8.95
C ARG A 35 9.31 -2.24 -8.92
N LEU A 36 8.00 -2.31 -8.74
CA LEU A 36 7.22 -3.53 -8.89
C LEU A 36 7.01 -3.80 -10.39
N ARG A 37 7.59 -4.88 -10.91
CA ARG A 37 7.48 -5.22 -12.33
C ARG A 37 6.05 -5.61 -12.69
N LYS A 38 5.62 -5.25 -13.88
CA LYS A 38 4.34 -5.68 -14.44
C LYS A 38 4.20 -7.19 -14.50
N GLY A 39 2.97 -7.68 -14.51
CA GLY A 39 2.67 -9.09 -14.69
C GLY A 39 1.43 -9.53 -13.93
N TYR A 40 1.23 -10.84 -13.87
CA TYR A 40 0.06 -11.43 -13.24
C TYR A 40 0.47 -12.17 -11.98
N TRP A 41 -0.23 -11.92 -10.89
CA TRP A 41 -0.09 -12.69 -9.65
C TRP A 41 1.38 -12.88 -9.25
N THR A 42 1.89 -14.10 -9.39
CA THR A 42 3.24 -14.54 -9.04
C THR A 42 3.96 -15.18 -10.25
N PRO A 43 5.31 -15.18 -10.29
CA PRO A 43 6.24 -14.68 -9.28
C PRO A 43 6.29 -13.15 -9.25
N ILE A 44 6.49 -12.57 -8.06
CA ILE A 44 6.70 -11.13 -7.91
C ILE A 44 8.16 -10.83 -8.18
N GLU A 45 8.39 -9.96 -9.16
CA GLU A 45 9.70 -9.45 -9.55
C GLU A 45 9.73 -7.95 -9.31
N CYS A 46 10.82 -7.50 -8.71
CA CYS A 46 11.01 -6.11 -8.37
C CYS A 46 12.45 -5.67 -8.64
N ASP A 47 12.64 -4.36 -8.75
CA ASP A 47 13.95 -3.73 -8.61
C ASP A 47 13.96 -2.74 -7.46
N ILE A 48 15.12 -2.57 -6.83
CA ILE A 48 15.37 -1.51 -5.86
C ILE A 48 16.14 -0.39 -6.54
N LEU A 49 15.59 0.81 -6.45
CA LEU A 49 16.14 2.04 -7.00
C LEU A 49 16.60 2.93 -5.85
N HIS A 50 17.77 3.54 -5.98
CA HIS A 50 18.29 4.49 -5.00
C HIS A 50 18.01 5.91 -5.46
N GLU A 51 17.37 6.70 -4.60
CA GLU A 51 16.92 8.06 -4.89
C GLU A 51 17.34 9.03 -3.78
N SER A 52 17.14 10.33 -4.02
CA SER A 52 17.30 11.39 -3.02
C SER A 52 16.05 12.27 -2.97
N LEU A 53 15.63 12.67 -1.78
CA LEU A 53 14.51 13.62 -1.62
C LEU A 53 14.85 15.03 -2.13
N ASP A 54 16.13 15.39 -2.19
CA ASP A 54 16.55 16.71 -2.71
C ASP A 54 16.17 16.84 -4.20
N GLN A 55 16.31 15.75 -4.96
CA GLN A 55 16.10 15.69 -6.40
C GLN A 55 15.61 14.28 -6.79
N PRO A 56 14.32 13.95 -6.53
CA PRO A 56 13.77 12.67 -6.95
C PRO A 56 13.79 12.58 -8.47
N THR A 57 14.31 11.48 -9.03
CA THR A 57 14.43 11.36 -10.49
C THR A 57 13.14 10.88 -11.16
N GLN A 58 12.20 10.35 -10.38
CA GLN A 58 10.94 9.80 -10.87
C GLN A 58 9.82 9.92 -9.82
N PRO A 59 8.56 10.09 -10.27
CA PRO A 59 7.41 10.03 -9.39
C PRO A 59 7.23 8.64 -8.77
N TYR A 60 6.61 8.60 -7.59
CA TYR A 60 6.33 7.38 -6.87
C TYR A 60 5.08 7.51 -5.99
N GLU A 61 4.53 6.36 -5.61
CA GLU A 61 3.43 6.26 -4.66
C GLU A 61 3.93 5.68 -3.35
N ALA A 62 3.46 6.19 -2.21
CA ALA A 62 3.82 5.63 -0.91
C ALA A 62 2.75 4.64 -0.44
N LEU A 63 3.16 3.47 0.05
CA LEU A 63 2.25 2.47 0.61
C LEU A 63 2.17 2.64 2.14
N SER A 64 0.95 2.73 2.65
CA SER A 64 0.63 2.55 4.06
C SER A 64 -0.16 1.25 4.20
N TYR A 65 0.44 0.24 4.82
CA TYR A 65 -0.16 -1.09 4.95
C TYR A 65 0.03 -1.66 6.34
N THR A 66 -0.71 -2.72 6.61
CA THR A 66 -0.68 -3.43 7.88
C THR A 66 0.42 -4.48 7.84
N TRP A 67 1.41 -4.39 8.73
CA TRP A 67 2.53 -5.33 8.76
C TRP A 67 2.07 -6.78 9.01
N GLY A 68 1.02 -6.99 9.80
CA GLY A 68 0.45 -8.32 10.04
C GLY A 68 1.39 -9.20 10.86
N ASN A 69 1.42 -10.50 10.56
CA ASN A 69 2.42 -11.41 11.15
C ASN A 69 3.82 -11.02 10.65
N PRO A 70 4.79 -10.72 11.55
CA PRO A 70 6.16 -10.34 11.17
C PRO A 70 6.98 -11.48 10.55
N ASP A 71 6.50 -12.72 10.57
CA ASP A 71 7.19 -13.87 9.98
C ASP A 71 7.45 -13.66 8.48
N ARG A 72 8.73 -13.54 8.11
CA ARG A 72 9.20 -13.34 6.73
C ARG A 72 9.35 -14.68 6.00
N ASN A 73 8.24 -15.40 5.83
CA ASN A 73 8.21 -16.73 5.23
C ASN A 73 7.91 -16.75 3.71
N GLN A 74 7.60 -15.60 3.12
CA GLN A 74 7.39 -15.46 1.68
C GLN A 74 8.64 -14.92 0.99
N ARG A 75 8.78 -15.19 -0.31
CA ARG A 75 9.95 -14.80 -1.10
C ARG A 75 9.55 -14.13 -2.39
N ILE A 76 10.25 -13.06 -2.72
CA ILE A 76 10.12 -12.32 -3.98
C ILE A 76 11.49 -12.13 -4.63
N SER A 77 11.53 -11.93 -5.94
CA SER A 77 12.76 -11.60 -6.66
C SER A 77 12.99 -10.09 -6.63
N VAL A 78 14.17 -9.66 -6.22
CA VAL A 78 14.60 -8.26 -6.16
C VAL A 78 15.99 -8.14 -6.77
N ASN A 79 16.13 -7.38 -7.86
CA ASN A 79 17.39 -7.26 -8.61
C ASN A 79 18.02 -8.62 -8.98
N GLY A 80 17.21 -9.65 -9.22
CA GLY A 80 17.66 -11.02 -9.51
C GLY A 80 18.05 -11.87 -8.29
N SER A 81 17.97 -11.34 -7.08
CA SER A 81 18.20 -12.05 -5.81
C SER A 81 16.90 -12.26 -5.03
N THR A 82 16.93 -13.13 -4.01
CA THR A 82 15.75 -13.48 -3.23
C THR A 82 15.61 -12.61 -1.98
N LEU A 83 14.50 -11.89 -1.82
CA LEU A 83 14.16 -11.16 -0.60
C LEU A 83 13.04 -11.85 0.18
N ALA A 84 13.27 -12.08 1.47
CA ALA A 84 12.26 -12.61 2.38
C ALA A 84 11.33 -11.50 2.90
N ILE A 85 10.01 -11.70 2.71
CA ILE A 85 8.96 -10.76 3.10
C ILE A 85 7.83 -11.46 3.85
N THR A 86 7.00 -10.67 4.53
CA THR A 86 5.79 -11.14 5.21
C THR A 86 4.68 -11.52 4.22
N SER A 87 3.79 -12.43 4.61
CA SER A 87 2.61 -12.78 3.80
C SER A 87 1.69 -11.61 3.49
N SER A 88 1.49 -10.69 4.45
CA SER A 88 0.70 -9.47 4.26
C SER A 88 1.22 -8.65 3.09
N LEU A 89 2.54 -8.46 3.02
CA LEU A 89 3.20 -7.70 1.99
C LEU A 89 3.16 -8.40 0.63
N LEU A 90 3.36 -9.73 0.57
CA LEU A 90 3.21 -10.48 -0.68
C LEU A 90 1.81 -10.29 -1.28
N TRP A 91 0.77 -10.47 -0.46
CA TRP A 91 -0.60 -10.25 -0.89
C TRP A 91 -0.85 -8.81 -1.35
N THR A 92 -0.30 -7.83 -0.65
CA THR A 92 -0.42 -6.42 -1.03
C THR A 92 0.22 -6.16 -2.39
N LEU A 93 1.44 -6.65 -2.62
CA LEU A 93 2.14 -6.51 -3.91
C LEU A 93 1.37 -7.17 -5.05
N ILE A 94 0.81 -8.37 -4.85
CA ILE A 94 -0.02 -9.07 -5.85
C ILE A 94 -1.21 -8.19 -6.29
N HIS A 95 -1.87 -7.51 -5.37
CA HIS A 95 -3.04 -6.67 -5.69
C HIS A 95 -2.67 -5.29 -6.22
N LEU A 96 -1.47 -4.78 -5.89
CA LEU A 96 -0.99 -3.51 -6.42
C LEU A 96 -0.34 -3.65 -7.81
N ARG A 97 0.10 -4.86 -8.18
CA ARG A 97 0.77 -5.13 -9.44
C ARG A 97 -0.14 -4.87 -10.62
N TYR A 98 0.30 -4.01 -11.53
CA TYR A 98 -0.36 -3.85 -12.81
C TYR A 98 0.08 -4.93 -13.79
N LYS A 99 -0.83 -5.28 -14.70
CA LYS A 99 -0.59 -6.30 -15.71
C LYS A 99 0.41 -5.83 -16.76
N ASP A 100 0.30 -4.57 -17.18
CA ASP A 100 0.91 -4.08 -18.43
C ASP A 100 1.95 -2.98 -18.21
N GLU A 101 2.07 -2.43 -16.99
CA GLU A 101 3.01 -1.36 -16.64
C GLU A 101 3.71 -1.61 -15.28
N ASP A 102 4.97 -1.19 -15.18
CA ASP A 102 5.71 -1.25 -13.92
C ASP A 102 5.20 -0.15 -12.97
N ARG A 103 5.24 -0.40 -11.67
CA ARG A 103 4.75 0.53 -10.66
C ARG A 103 5.86 0.93 -9.70
N ILE A 104 6.00 2.23 -9.43
CA ILE A 104 7.04 2.75 -8.54
C ILE A 104 6.43 3.04 -7.17
N LEU A 105 6.90 2.31 -6.16
CA LEU A 105 6.34 2.32 -4.81
C LEU A 105 7.43 2.63 -3.78
N TRP A 106 7.10 3.39 -2.75
CA TRP A 106 7.84 3.37 -1.49
C TRP A 106 7.10 2.49 -0.49
N ILE A 107 7.78 1.49 0.07
CA ILE A 107 7.23 0.56 1.05
C ILE A 107 8.25 0.39 2.16
N ASP A 108 7.98 0.89 3.36
CA ASP A 108 8.87 0.81 4.53
C ASP A 108 9.43 -0.60 4.82
N GLY A 109 8.61 -1.65 4.68
CA GLY A 109 9.01 -3.04 4.89
C GLY A 109 10.05 -3.61 3.90
N ILE A 110 10.25 -2.94 2.76
CA ILE A 110 11.20 -3.34 1.68
C ILE A 110 12.23 -2.25 1.39
N CYS A 111 11.86 -0.98 1.35
CA CYS A 111 12.76 0.12 0.98
C CYS A 111 13.76 0.46 2.09
N ILE A 112 13.46 0.10 3.33
CA ILE A 112 14.32 0.29 4.50
C ILE A 112 14.95 -1.05 4.88
N ASP A 113 16.28 -1.07 5.06
CA ASP A 113 16.94 -2.21 5.67
C ASP A 113 16.59 -2.27 7.16
N GLN A 114 15.62 -3.13 7.48
CA GLN A 114 15.12 -3.30 8.85
C GLN A 114 16.16 -3.87 9.82
N THR A 115 17.26 -4.44 9.31
CA THR A 115 18.36 -5.00 10.12
C THR A 115 19.42 -3.95 10.47
N ASN A 116 19.50 -2.85 9.71
CA ASN A 116 20.41 -1.74 9.96
C ASN A 116 19.72 -0.65 10.80
N LEU A 117 19.98 -0.64 12.11
CA LEU A 117 19.34 0.29 13.05
C LEU A 117 19.63 1.77 12.75
N VAL A 118 20.83 2.08 12.26
CA VAL A 118 21.23 3.45 11.94
C VAL A 118 20.45 3.95 10.72
N GLU A 119 20.44 3.15 9.65
CA GLU A 119 19.65 3.44 8.46
C GLU A 119 18.16 3.55 8.78
N ARG A 120 17.62 2.62 9.57
CA ARG A 120 16.21 2.63 9.98
C ARG A 120 15.87 3.92 10.73
N GLY A 121 16.71 4.34 11.67
CA GLY A 121 16.51 5.60 12.41
C GLY A 121 16.49 6.81 11.47
N HIS A 122 17.43 6.87 10.53
CA HIS A 122 17.50 7.91 9.51
C HIS A 122 16.26 7.95 8.61
N GLN A 123 15.79 6.79 8.11
CA GLN A 123 14.60 6.71 7.27
C GLN A 123 13.31 7.04 8.03
N VAL A 124 13.19 6.68 9.30
CA VAL A 124 12.04 7.05 10.14
C VAL A 124 11.96 8.58 10.31
N GLN A 125 13.10 9.27 10.43
CA GLN A 125 13.12 10.74 10.49
C GLN A 125 12.67 11.38 9.17
N GLN A 126 12.94 10.73 8.03
CA GLN A 126 12.57 11.22 6.69
C GLN A 126 11.17 10.83 6.23
N MET A 127 10.52 9.89 6.93
CA MET A 127 9.26 9.28 6.52
C MET A 127 8.18 10.34 6.20
N GLY A 128 8.08 11.40 6.99
CA GLY A 128 7.13 12.49 6.75
C GLY A 128 7.33 13.19 5.39
N ASP A 129 8.58 13.43 5.00
CA ASP A 129 8.91 14.08 3.72
C ASP A 129 8.79 13.11 2.54
N ILE A 130 9.07 11.82 2.75
CA ILE A 130 8.83 10.77 1.76
C ILE A 130 7.33 10.67 1.44
N TYR A 131 6.47 10.60 2.47
CA TYR A 131 5.02 10.57 2.24
C TYR A 131 4.51 11.86 1.59
N ARG A 132 5.05 13.03 1.99
CA ARG A 132 4.66 14.32 1.41
C ARG A 132 5.05 14.45 -0.07
N SER A 133 6.17 13.85 -0.46
CA SER A 133 6.72 13.96 -1.82
C SER A 133 6.17 12.92 -2.79
N ALA A 134 5.43 11.91 -2.29
CA ALA A 134 4.76 10.92 -3.12
C ALA A 134 3.59 11.54 -3.92
N GLU A 135 3.35 11.07 -5.14
CA GLU A 135 2.21 11.51 -5.95
C GLU A 135 0.86 11.22 -5.27
N ARG A 136 0.79 10.08 -4.58
CA ARG A 136 -0.32 9.70 -3.71
C ARG A 136 0.12 8.68 -2.68
N VAL A 137 -0.70 8.55 -1.64
CA VAL A 137 -0.54 7.54 -0.59
C VAL A 137 -1.62 6.48 -0.76
N ILE A 138 -1.19 5.22 -0.88
CA ILE A 138 -2.09 4.07 -0.97
C ILE A 138 -2.29 3.51 0.44
N PHE A 139 -3.51 3.54 0.94
CA PHE A 139 -3.86 2.86 2.19
C PHE A 139 -4.38 1.46 1.89
N TRP A 140 -3.56 0.45 2.18
CA TRP A 140 -3.96 -0.95 2.07
C TRP A 140 -4.58 -1.44 3.38
N LEU A 141 -5.91 -1.49 3.39
CA LEU A 141 -6.71 -1.91 4.54
C LEU A 141 -6.84 -3.45 4.67
N GLY A 142 -6.25 -4.21 3.73
CA GLY A 142 -6.40 -5.65 3.64
C GLY A 142 -7.51 -6.09 2.67
N ARG A 143 -7.91 -7.36 2.78
CA ARG A 143 -8.98 -7.93 1.95
C ARG A 143 -10.30 -7.23 2.25
N ALA A 144 -11.14 -7.06 1.23
CA ALA A 144 -12.47 -6.52 1.40
C ALA A 144 -13.27 -7.36 2.43
N THR A 145 -13.74 -6.69 3.47
CA THR A 145 -14.69 -7.22 4.45
C THR A 145 -15.87 -6.25 4.54
N ASP A 146 -16.98 -6.68 5.15
CA ASP A 146 -18.12 -5.78 5.38
C ASP A 146 -17.73 -4.54 6.18
N GLN A 147 -16.80 -4.68 7.15
CA GLN A 147 -16.29 -3.54 7.92
C GLN A 147 -15.54 -2.53 7.04
N ILE A 148 -14.68 -3.02 6.13
CA ILE A 148 -13.91 -2.16 5.22
C ILE A 148 -14.85 -1.55 4.17
N ALA A 149 -15.80 -2.30 3.65
CA ALA A 149 -16.79 -1.81 2.70
C ALA A 149 -17.63 -0.68 3.31
N ILE A 150 -18.10 -0.86 4.55
CA ILE A 150 -18.86 0.16 5.29
C ILE A 150 -17.96 1.37 5.59
N LEU A 151 -16.72 1.18 6.02
CA LEU A 151 -15.78 2.28 6.27
C LEU A 151 -15.57 3.12 5.00
N MET A 152 -15.27 2.48 3.88
CA MET A 152 -15.05 3.18 2.60
C MET A 152 -16.31 3.92 2.15
N HIS A 153 -17.48 3.29 2.24
CA HIS A 153 -18.74 3.93 1.88
C HIS A 153 -19.08 5.09 2.85
N SER A 154 -18.72 4.96 4.12
CA SER A 154 -18.87 6.04 5.10
C SER A 154 -18.01 7.25 4.75
N ILE A 155 -16.75 7.03 4.34
CA ILE A 155 -15.84 8.10 3.92
C ILE A 155 -16.38 8.80 2.67
N GLN A 156 -16.83 8.02 1.67
CA GLN A 156 -17.37 8.57 0.43
C GLN A 156 -18.61 9.43 0.67
N LEU A 157 -19.59 8.92 1.43
CA LEU A 157 -20.80 9.69 1.75
C LEU A 157 -20.49 10.92 2.59
N PHE A 158 -19.49 10.83 3.48
CA PHE A 158 -19.06 11.98 4.26
C PHE A 158 -18.42 13.06 3.41
N GLU A 159 -17.61 12.68 2.40
CA GLU A 159 -17.03 13.61 1.43
C GLU A 159 -18.12 14.28 0.57
N GLU A 160 -19.09 13.51 0.07
CA GLU A 160 -20.22 14.03 -0.71
C GLU A 160 -21.06 15.03 0.13
N GLU A 161 -21.35 14.67 1.38
CA GLU A 161 -22.04 15.57 2.30
C GLU A 161 -21.19 16.79 2.63
N SER A 162 -19.89 16.64 2.92
CA SER A 162 -19.02 17.76 3.27
C SER A 162 -18.88 18.76 2.13
N ASN A 163 -18.76 18.28 0.88
CA ASN A 163 -18.71 19.14 -0.30
C ASN A 163 -20.02 19.93 -0.53
N SER A 164 -21.14 19.48 0.04
CA SER A 164 -22.42 20.18 -0.01
C SER A 164 -22.59 21.24 1.10
N HIS A 165 -21.58 21.41 1.96
CA HIS A 165 -21.59 22.38 3.06
C HIS A 165 -20.34 23.26 3.00
N GLU A 166 -20.43 24.49 3.52
CA GLU A 166 -19.27 25.37 3.71
C GLU A 166 -18.47 24.93 4.95
N CYS A 167 -17.85 23.74 4.88
CA CYS A 167 -17.15 23.11 6.00
C CYS A 167 -15.64 23.38 6.04
N SER A 168 -15.10 24.13 5.07
CA SER A 168 -13.65 24.42 4.96
C SER A 168 -13.07 25.08 6.21
N ASP A 169 -13.86 25.91 6.88
CA ASP A 169 -13.42 26.70 8.03
C ASP A 169 -13.77 26.06 9.38
N TRP A 170 -14.36 24.85 9.35
CA TRP A 170 -14.79 24.17 10.57
C TRP A 170 -13.58 23.59 11.27
N LYS A 171 -13.46 23.88 12.58
CA LYS A 171 -12.43 23.27 13.42
C LYS A 171 -12.73 21.77 13.61
N LEU A 172 -11.71 20.97 13.89
CA LEU A 172 -11.86 19.52 14.12
C LEU A 172 -12.85 19.16 15.25
N ASN A 173 -13.00 20.04 16.25
CA ASN A 173 -13.92 19.87 17.37
C ASN A 173 -15.27 20.59 17.18
N ASP A 174 -15.55 21.09 15.98
CA ASP A 174 -16.79 21.79 15.68
C ASP A 174 -18.00 20.82 15.75
N PRO A 175 -19.04 21.13 16.54
CA PRO A 175 -20.19 20.23 16.70
C PRO A 175 -20.96 19.99 15.39
N ARG A 176 -20.81 20.86 14.39
CA ARG A 176 -21.47 20.68 13.08
C ARG A 176 -20.99 19.43 12.35
N TRP A 177 -19.79 18.93 12.65
CA TRP A 177 -19.33 17.62 12.15
C TRP A 177 -20.22 16.47 12.62
N ALA A 178 -20.75 16.54 13.84
CA ALA A 178 -21.66 15.51 14.35
C ALA A 178 -22.99 15.51 13.58
N THR A 179 -23.55 16.70 13.32
CA THR A 179 -24.78 16.83 12.52
C THR A 179 -24.58 16.33 11.09
N LEU A 180 -23.41 16.61 10.47
CA LEU A 180 -23.09 16.08 9.15
C LEU A 180 -22.95 14.55 9.18
N TRP A 181 -22.29 14.02 10.20
CA TRP A 181 -22.17 12.57 10.39
C TRP A 181 -23.52 11.87 10.59
N GLU A 182 -24.47 12.48 11.29
CA GLU A 182 -25.84 11.95 11.43
C GLU A 182 -26.54 11.77 10.07
N LYS A 183 -26.34 12.70 9.13
CA LYS A 183 -26.86 12.57 7.76
C LYS A 183 -26.25 11.37 7.06
N VAL A 184 -24.93 11.21 7.14
CA VAL A 184 -24.21 10.05 6.58
C VAL A 184 -24.71 8.75 7.19
N GLN A 185 -24.88 8.71 8.52
CA GLN A 185 -25.43 7.56 9.24
C GLN A 185 -26.81 7.16 8.71
N SER A 186 -27.71 8.12 8.52
CA SER A 186 -29.06 7.83 8.03
C SER A 186 -29.04 7.16 6.66
N LYS A 187 -28.17 7.61 5.73
CA LYS A 187 -28.01 7.00 4.40
C LYS A 187 -27.44 5.59 4.47
N LEU A 188 -26.47 5.36 5.35
CA LEU A 188 -25.85 4.05 5.52
C LEU A 188 -26.80 3.03 6.16
N GLN A 189 -27.63 3.45 7.12
CA GLN A 189 -28.59 2.58 7.81
C GLN A 189 -29.63 1.98 6.86
N VAL A 190 -29.94 2.66 5.76
CA VAL A 190 -30.82 2.12 4.70
C VAL A 190 -30.18 0.93 4.00
N ARG A 191 -28.84 0.90 3.89
CA ARG A 191 -28.11 -0.10 3.10
C ARG A 191 -27.52 -1.23 3.93
N TYR A 192 -27.14 -0.97 5.17
CA TYR A 192 -26.46 -1.94 6.03
C TYR A 192 -27.24 -2.22 7.31
N GLN A 193 -27.61 -3.49 7.50
CA GLN A 193 -28.09 -3.98 8.79
C GLN A 193 -26.95 -4.01 9.81
N GLU A 194 -27.25 -3.83 11.09
CA GLU A 194 -26.25 -3.82 12.18
C GLU A 194 -25.10 -2.79 11.94
N LEU A 195 -25.41 -1.65 11.30
CA LEU A 195 -24.42 -0.65 10.88
C LEU A 195 -23.51 -0.22 12.03
N LEU A 196 -24.09 0.21 13.16
CA LEU A 196 -23.34 0.74 14.30
C LEU A 196 -22.37 -0.31 14.86
N TRP A 197 -22.86 -1.53 15.05
CA TRP A 197 -22.03 -2.64 15.53
C TRP A 197 -20.86 -2.93 14.59
N THR A 198 -21.13 -2.90 13.28
CA THR A 198 -20.13 -3.18 12.25
C THR A 198 -19.10 -2.06 12.12
N GLN A 199 -19.53 -0.79 12.22
CA GLN A 199 -18.65 0.38 12.26
C GLN A 199 -17.76 0.40 13.50
N GLU A 200 -18.31 0.10 14.69
CA GLU A 200 -17.54 0.03 15.93
C GLU A 200 -16.44 -1.04 15.84
N ARG A 201 -16.79 -2.23 15.33
CA ARG A 201 -15.84 -3.33 15.14
C ARG A 201 -14.79 -2.98 14.07
N GLY A 202 -15.20 -2.31 13.00
CA GLY A 202 -14.31 -1.77 11.97
C GLY A 202 -13.33 -0.76 12.54
N LEU A 203 -13.80 0.21 13.33
CA LEU A 203 -12.97 1.24 13.96
C LEU A 203 -12.00 0.65 14.99
N LYS A 204 -12.45 -0.32 15.80
CA LYS A 204 -11.55 -1.07 16.70
C LYS A 204 -10.45 -1.79 15.93
N THR A 205 -10.80 -2.40 14.80
CA THR A 205 -9.83 -3.05 13.91
C THR A 205 -8.86 -2.03 13.31
N PHE A 206 -9.37 -0.93 12.77
CA PHE A 206 -8.56 0.15 12.18
C PHE A 206 -7.58 0.75 13.20
N LYS A 207 -8.05 1.11 14.40
CA LYS A 207 -7.20 1.66 15.48
C LYS A 207 -6.12 0.68 15.94
N ARG A 208 -6.44 -0.62 16.04
CA ARG A 208 -5.44 -1.66 16.35
C ARG A 208 -4.38 -1.76 15.24
N THR A 209 -4.80 -1.59 14.00
CA THR A 209 -4.00 -1.81 12.81
C THR A 209 -3.06 -0.65 12.49
N PHE A 210 -3.54 0.59 12.62
CA PHE A 210 -2.81 1.79 12.20
C PHE A 210 -2.33 2.65 13.38
N GLY A 211 -2.66 2.27 14.61
CA GLY A 211 -2.33 3.02 15.83
C GLY A 211 -3.07 4.38 15.92
N PRO A 212 -2.89 5.11 17.03
CA PRO A 212 -3.46 6.45 17.20
C PRO A 212 -2.74 7.52 16.35
N ASP A 213 -1.50 7.26 15.92
CA ASP A 213 -0.65 8.25 15.24
C ASP A 213 -0.88 8.36 13.72
N LEU A 214 -1.63 7.45 13.08
CA LEU A 214 -1.97 7.61 11.65
C LEU A 214 -2.78 8.89 11.39
N LEU A 215 -3.52 9.37 12.39
CA LEU A 215 -4.26 10.63 12.35
C LEU A 215 -3.41 11.87 12.67
N ARG A 216 -2.16 11.70 13.14
CA ARG A 216 -1.25 12.84 13.40
C ARG A 216 -0.58 13.36 12.14
N TYR A 217 -0.45 12.54 11.10
CA TYR A 217 0.06 12.97 9.81
C TYR A 217 -1.08 13.65 9.03
N LYS A 218 -1.21 14.95 9.28
CA LYS A 218 -2.12 15.88 8.62
C LYS A 218 -2.20 15.64 7.10
N TYR A 219 -3.41 15.30 6.65
CA TYR A 219 -4.00 15.45 5.32
C TYR A 219 -3.24 14.87 4.11
N CYS A 220 -3.66 13.67 3.70
CA CYS A 220 -4.23 13.41 2.37
C CYS A 220 -4.78 11.98 2.36
N LEU A 221 -6.00 11.81 2.86
CA LEU A 221 -6.77 10.59 2.59
C LEU A 221 -7.33 10.72 1.17
N VAL A 222 -6.45 10.73 0.17
CA VAL A 222 -6.85 10.60 -1.23
C VAL A 222 -7.04 9.10 -1.47
N ALA A 223 -8.25 8.61 -1.22
CA ALA A 223 -8.68 7.32 -1.73
C ALA A 223 -8.74 7.42 -3.26
N SER A 224 -7.62 7.20 -3.94
CA SER A 224 -7.60 7.20 -5.39
C SER A 224 -8.19 5.88 -5.89
N PHE A 225 -9.48 5.90 -6.20
CA PHE A 225 -10.16 4.80 -6.89
C PHE A 225 -9.85 4.85 -8.38
N ARG A 226 -9.29 3.76 -8.93
CA ARG A 226 -9.65 3.32 -10.28
C ARG A 226 -10.62 2.17 -10.11
N THR A 227 -11.91 2.46 -10.13
CA THR A 227 -12.90 1.46 -10.52
C THR A 227 -12.63 1.13 -11.98
N HIS A 228 -12.26 -0.11 -12.28
CA HIS A 228 -12.35 -0.60 -13.65
C HIS A 228 -13.85 -0.67 -13.99
N ALA A 229 -14.41 0.45 -14.44
CA ALA A 229 -15.62 0.44 -15.25
C ALA A 229 -15.19 -0.10 -16.61
N SER A 230 -15.19 -1.42 -16.75
CA SER A 230 -15.28 -2.10 -18.03
C SER A 230 -16.60 -1.73 -18.68
N THR A 231 -16.68 -0.57 -19.33
CA THR A 231 -17.67 -0.37 -20.39
C THR A 231 -17.21 -1.16 -21.60
N SER A 232 -17.71 -2.40 -21.66
CA SER A 232 -17.94 -3.10 -22.91
C SER A 232 -18.63 -2.14 -23.87
N ARG A 233 -17.93 -1.77 -24.95
CA ARG A 233 -18.52 -1.34 -26.21
C ARG A 233 -17.82 -2.13 -27.29
N TYR A 234 -18.40 -3.28 -27.62
CA TYR A 234 -18.29 -3.82 -28.98
C TYR A 234 -18.99 -2.85 -29.94
N PRO A 235 -18.43 -2.70 -31.14
CA PRO A 235 -19.25 -2.91 -32.33
C PRO A 235 -18.57 -3.87 -33.32
N ASP A 236 -19.40 -4.79 -33.79
CA ASP A 236 -19.39 -5.64 -35.00
C ASP A 236 -18.06 -6.19 -35.57
#